data_AF-A0A959TEA8-F1
#
_entry.id   AF-A0A959TEA8-F1
#
_cell.length_a   1.000
_cell.length_b   1.000
_cell.length_c   1.000
_cell.angle_alpha   90.00
_cell.angle_beta   90.00
_cell.angle_gamma   90.00
#
_symmetry.space_group_name_H-M   'P 1'
#
loop_
_entity.id
_entity.type
_entity.pdbx_description
1 polymer ?
#
loop_
_entity_poly.entity_id
_entity_poly.type
_entity_poly.pdbx_seq_one_letter_code
_entity_poly.pdbx_strand_id
1 'polypeptide(L)' 'FQRERSPGPCRVLSPSGDLAEAARNLFAALRELDASDVELILAEPVPEEGLGRAINDRLRRAAAQRPA' A
#
# COMPACT_ATOMS: atom_id res chain seq x y z
N PHE A 1 -27.25 -8.67 12.96
CA PHE A 1 -26.45 -8.79 11.73
C PHE A 1 -25.17 -7.97 11.86
N GLN A 2 -24.25 -8.39 12.73
CA GLN A 2 -22.89 -7.87 12.68
C GLN A 2 -22.12 -8.84 11.80
N ARG A 3 -21.71 -8.43 10.60
CA ARG A 3 -20.76 -9.22 9.81
C ARG A 3 -19.41 -9.10 10.51
N GLU A 4 -18.92 -10.21 11.05
CA GLU A 4 -17.51 -10.44 11.34
C GLU A 4 -16.73 -10.32 10.03
N ARG A 5 -16.39 -9.10 9.61
CA ARG A 5 -15.29 -8.95 8.66
C ARG A 5 -14.03 -9.13 9.47
N SER A 6 -13.42 -10.32 9.37
CA SER A 6 -11.99 -10.41 9.64
C SER A 6 -11.31 -9.35 8.77
N PRO A 7 -10.49 -8.45 9.32
CA PRO A 7 -9.78 -7.48 8.50
C PRO A 7 -8.97 -8.26 7.47
N GLY A 8 -9.11 -7.87 6.20
CA GLY A 8 -8.31 -8.44 5.12
C GLY A 8 -6.81 -8.29 5.38
N PRO A 9 -5.95 -8.92 4.56
CA PRO A 9 -4.51 -8.80 4.73
C PRO A 9 -4.10 -7.33 4.73
N CYS A 10 -3.34 -6.93 5.75
CA CYS A 10 -2.84 -5.58 5.94
C CYS A 10 -1.31 -5.59 6.00
N ARG A 11 -0.69 -4.51 5.50
CA ARG A 11 0.75 -4.32 5.53
C ARG A 11 1.10 -2.91 5.99
N VAL A 12 1.97 -2.84 6.99
CA VAL A 12 2.58 -1.60 7.46
C VAL A 12 3.92 -1.44 6.74
N LEU A 13 4.07 -0.37 5.97
CA LEU A 13 5.30 -0.15 5.19
C LEU A 13 6.49 0.25 6.06
N SER A 14 6.24 0.96 7.15
CA SER A 14 7.27 1.39 8.09
C SER A 14 6.68 1.51 9.49
N PRO A 15 6.95 0.55 10.40
CA PRO A 15 6.53 0.65 11.79
C PRO A 15 7.15 1.86 12.52
N SER A 16 8.31 2.33 12.03
CA SER A 16 9.03 3.48 12.59
C SER A 16 8.53 4.83 12.06
N GLY A 17 7.77 4.83 10.95
CA GLY A 17 7.39 6.04 10.21
C GLY A 17 8.49 6.58 9.29
N ASP A 18 9.64 5.92 9.21
CA ASP A 18 10.72 6.32 8.30
C ASP A 18 10.35 6.10 6.82
N LEU A 19 10.54 7.13 5.99
CA LEU A 19 10.19 7.09 4.56
C LEU A 19 11.12 6.20 3.74
N ALA A 20 12.38 6.01 4.14
CA ALA A 20 13.28 5.12 3.43
C ALA A 20 12.93 3.65 3.69
N GLU A 21 12.57 3.30 4.93
CA GLU A 21 11.98 2.00 5.28
C GLU A 21 10.69 1.76 4.49
N ALA A 22 9.78 2.74 4.45
CA ALA A 22 8.54 2.63 3.70
C ALA A 22 8.78 2.38 2.20
N ALA A 23 9.69 3.14 1.58
CA ALA A 23 10.04 2.98 0.17
C ALA A 23 10.62 1.60 -0.14
N ARG A 24 11.50 1.09 0.73
CA ARG A 24 12.10 -0.25 0.59
C ARG A 24 11.06 -1.36 0.64
N ASN A 25 10.07 -1.23 1.52
CA ASN A 25 9.06 -2.27 1.76
C ASN A 25 7.88 -2.21 0.78
N LEU A 26 7.65 -1.06 0.12
CA LEU A 26 6.49 -0.80 -0.74
C LEU A 26 6.23 -1.91 -1.77
N PHE A 27 7.23 -2.29 -2.55
CA PHE A 27 7.03 -3.27 -3.63
C PHE A 27 6.77 -4.68 -3.12
N ALA A 28 7.39 -5.07 -2.02
CA ALA A 28 7.14 -6.37 -1.40
C ALA A 28 5.69 -6.43 -0.89
N ALA A 29 5.25 -5.39 -0.16
CA ALA A 29 3.89 -5.29 0.35
C ALA A 29 2.84 -5.30 -0.77
N LEU A 30 3.03 -4.53 -1.85
CA LEU A 30 2.12 -4.53 -2.99
C LEU A 30 2.01 -5.91 -3.64
N ARG A 31 3.14 -6.59 -3.88
CA ARG A 31 3.14 -7.95 -4.46
C ARG A 31 2.46 -8.97 -3.56
N GLU A 32 2.69 -8.89 -2.26
CA GLU A 32 2.03 -9.79 -1.29
C GLU A 32 0.51 -9.59 -1.27
N LEU A 33 0.06 -8.34 -1.35
CA LEU A 33 -1.36 -8.01 -1.40
C LEU A 33 -1.98 -8.37 -2.77
N ASP A 34 -1.30 -8.10 -3.88
CA ASP A 34 -1.72 -8.48 -5.24
C ASP A 34 -1.84 -10.02 -5.40
N ALA A 35 -1.02 -10.78 -4.67
CA ALA A 35 -1.07 -12.25 -4.67
C ALA A 35 -2.16 -12.81 -3.74
N SER A 36 -2.83 -11.97 -2.96
CA SER A 36 -3.95 -12.35 -2.12
C SER A 36 -5.28 -12.18 -2.84
N ASP A 37 -6.34 -12.80 -2.33
CA ASP A 37 -7.67 -12.79 -2.93
C ASP A 37 -8.46 -11.50 -2.62
N VAL A 38 -7.79 -10.33 -2.67
CA VAL A 38 -8.43 -9.03 -2.42
C VAL A 38 -8.89 -8.39 -3.72
N GLU A 39 -10.10 -7.83 -3.69
CA GLU A 39 -10.64 -7.07 -4.83
C GLU A 39 -10.05 -5.64 -4.92
N LEU A 40 -9.57 -5.10 -3.80
CA LEU A 40 -9.09 -3.73 -3.70
C LEU A 40 -8.02 -3.58 -2.62
N ILE A 41 -6.93 -2.90 -2.97
CA ILE A 41 -5.91 -2.43 -2.02
C ILE A 41 -6.19 -0.97 -1.69
N LEU A 42 -6.36 -0.67 -0.41
CA LEU A 42 -6.43 0.70 0.09
C LEU A 42 -5.07 1.08 0.68
N ALA A 43 -4.53 2.23 0.25
CA ALA A 43 -3.26 2.75 0.73
C ALA A 43 -3.43 4.18 1.25
N GLU A 44 -2.89 4.44 2.44
CA GLU A 44 -2.80 5.79 2.98
C GLU A 44 -1.61 6.52 2.35
N PRO A 45 -1.76 7.80 1.95
CA PRO A 45 -0.64 8.59 1.46
C PRO A 45 0.34 8.88 2.61
N VAL A 46 1.63 8.89 2.30
CA VAL A 46 2.68 9.35 3.22
C VAL A 46 2.90 10.87 3.04
N PRO A 47 3.65 11.55 3.94
CA PRO A 47 4.01 12.96 3.76
C PRO A 47 4.62 13.24 2.37
N GLU A 48 4.17 14.32 1.70
CA GLU A 48 4.57 14.71 0.33
C GLU A 48 5.93 15.44 0.30
N GLU A 49 6.96 14.85 0.91
CA GLU A 49 8.31 15.39 1.01
C GLU A 49 9.38 14.32 0.75
N GLY A 50 10.52 14.73 0.19
CA GLY A 50 11.63 13.82 -0.11
C GLY A 50 11.17 12.54 -0.82
N LEU A 51 11.45 11.38 -0.20
CA LEU A 51 11.05 10.06 -0.70
C LEU A 51 9.53 9.83 -0.71
N GLY A 52 8.78 10.50 0.16
CA GLY A 52 7.33 10.34 0.24
C GLY A 52 6.60 10.77 -1.03
N ARG A 53 7.12 11.77 -1.75
CA ARG A 53 6.61 12.14 -3.09
C ARG A 53 6.71 10.98 -4.09
N ALA A 54 7.85 10.28 -4.08
CA ALA A 54 8.10 9.15 -4.98
C ALA A 54 7.24 7.93 -4.59
N ILE A 55 7.05 7.69 -3.29
CA ILE A 55 6.13 6.65 -2.78
C ILE A 55 4.69 6.93 -3.27
N ASN A 56 4.19 8.15 -3.04
CA ASN A 56 2.84 8.52 -3.42
C ASN A 56 2.63 8.54 -4.94
N ASP A 57 3.63 8.96 -5.72
CA ASP A 57 3.59 8.82 -7.19
C ASP A 57 3.43 7.36 -7.59
N ARG A 58 4.23 6.46 -7.00
CA ARG A 58 4.14 5.03 -7.32
C ARG A 58 2.77 4.44 -6.96
N LEU A 59 2.22 4.78 -5.81
CA LEU A 59 0.87 4.37 -5.40
C LEU A 59 -0.20 4.89 -6.37
N ARG A 60 -0.14 6.17 -6.76
CA ARG A 60 -1.06 6.76 -7.74
C ARG A 60 -0.98 6.08 -9.10
N ARG A 61 0.24 5.78 -9.58
CA ARG A 61 0.44 5.05 -10.84
C ARG A 61 -0.04 3.60 -10.77
N ALA A 62 0.07 2.94 -9.62
CA ALA A 62 -0.50 1.62 -9.42
C ALA A 62 -2.03 1.67 -9.47
N ALA A 63 -2.65 2.63 -8.77
CA ALA A 63 -4.11 2.80 -8.78
C ALA A 63 -4.70 3.19 -10.15
N ALA A 64 -3.93 3.89 -10.99
CA ALA A 64 -4.36 4.28 -12.33
C ALA A 64 -4.30 3.13 -13.36
N GLN A 65 -3.51 2.08 -13.09
CA GLN A 65 -3.45 0.90 -13.94
C GLN A 65 -4.61 -0.03 -13.58
N ARG A 66 -5.76 0.14 -14.23
CA ARG A 66 -6.77 -0.92 -14.27
C ARG A 66 -6.43 -1.87 -15.42
N PRO A 67 -6.10 -3.15 -15.16
CA PRO A 67 -6.18 -4.15 -16.22
C PRO A 67 -7.64 -4.23 -16.68
N ALA A 68 -7.83 -4.34 -18.00
CA ALA A 68 -9.14 -4.51 -18.63
C ALA A 68 -9.76 -5.87 -18.29
#